data_AF-A0A951NEE5-F1
#
_entry.id   AF-A0A951NEE5-F1
#
_cell.length_a   1.000
_cell.length_b   1.000
_cell.length_c   1.000
_cell.angle_alpha   90.00
_cell.angle_beta   90.00
_cell.angle_gamma   90.00
#
_symmetry.space_group_name_H-M   'P 1'
#
loop_
_entity.id
_entity.type
_entity.pdbx_description
1 polymer ?
#
loop_
_entity_poly.entity_id
_entity_poly.type
_entity_poly.pdbx_seq_one_letter_code
_entity_poly.pdbx_strand_id
1 'polypeptide(L)'
;MNARGPAVGSKAALALAAGAGSAWALAAPPRGWWPLLPLGVSLLTLALAGRRVRSRLGLGAIAGLALYGTTLPWLTDFSPPG
;
A
#
# COMPACT_ATOMS: atom_id res chain seq x y z
N MET A 1 20.93 0.90 21.44
CA MET A 1 20.06 -0.22 21.02
C MET A 1 19.63 0.00 19.58
N ASN A 2 20.32 -0.58 18.58
CA ASN A 2 19.93 -0.48 17.16
C ASN A 2 19.83 -1.89 16.57
N ALA A 3 18.77 -2.61 16.91
CA ALA A 3 18.42 -3.87 16.25
C ALA A 3 17.58 -3.55 15.00
N ARG A 4 18.20 -2.96 13.97
CA ARG A 4 17.57 -2.87 12.65
C ARG A 4 17.95 -4.14 11.90
N GLY A 5 17.05 -5.12 11.88
CA GLY A 5 17.17 -6.26 10.97
C GLY A 5 17.34 -5.78 9.52
N PRO A 6 17.91 -6.62 8.64
CA PRO A 6 18.19 -6.22 7.26
C PRO A 6 16.88 -5.82 6.56
N ALA A 7 16.83 -4.57 6.10
CA ALA A 7 15.68 -4.10 5.31
C ALA A 7 15.72 -4.77 3.94
N VAL A 8 14.56 -5.20 3.43
CA VAL A 8 14.42 -5.63 2.05
C VAL A 8 14.89 -4.52 1.10
N GLY A 9 15.51 -4.89 -0.03
CA GLY A 9 16.03 -3.94 -1.01
C GLY A 9 14.95 -2.95 -1.48
N SER A 10 15.34 -1.71 -1.80
CA SER A 10 14.38 -0.63 -2.10
C SER A 10 13.39 -0.96 -3.23
N LYS A 11 13.83 -1.67 -4.27
CA LYS A 11 12.93 -2.13 -5.34
C LYS A 11 11.89 -3.14 -4.82
N ALA A 12 12.31 -4.09 -3.99
CA ALA A 12 11.41 -5.06 -3.36
C ALA A 12 10.45 -4.35 -2.39
N ALA A 13 10.91 -3.38 -1.61
CA ALA A 13 10.05 -2.59 -0.73
C ALA A 13 8.98 -1.82 -1.50
N LEU A 14 9.34 -1.22 -2.64
CA LEU A 14 8.40 -0.56 -3.55
C LEU A 14 7.36 -1.55 -4.09
N ALA A 15 7.79 -2.71 -4.56
CA ALA A 15 6.90 -3.75 -5.07
C ALA A 15 5.94 -4.27 -3.98
N LEU A 16 6.44 -4.50 -2.77
CA LEU A 16 5.63 -4.91 -1.62
C LEU A 16 4.61 -3.83 -1.21
N ALA A 17 5.02 -2.57 -1.21
CA ALA A 17 4.13 -1.45 -0.89
C ALA A 17 3.02 -1.28 -1.94
N ALA A 18 3.36 -1.33 -3.23
CA ALA A 18 2.37 -1.31 -4.30
C ALA A 18 1.42 -2.52 -4.21
N GLY A 19 1.97 -3.72 -4.02
CA GLY A 19 1.21 -4.96 -3.85
C GLY A 19 0.26 -4.92 -2.66
N ALA A 20 0.65 -4.28 -1.55
CA ALA A 20 -0.22 -4.07 -0.40
C ALA A 20 -1.46 -3.23 -0.75
N GLY A 21 -1.26 -2.10 -1.42
CA GLY A 21 -2.36 -1.24 -1.86
C GLY A 21 -3.28 -1.93 -2.87
N SER A 22 -2.70 -2.67 -3.82
CA SER A 22 -3.47 -3.47 -4.79
C SER A 22 -4.28 -4.59 -4.13
N ALA A 23 -3.71 -5.29 -3.13
CA ALA A 23 -4.43 -6.31 -2.37
C ALA A 23 -5.66 -5.71 -1.67
N TRP A 24 -5.53 -4.52 -1.08
CA TRP A 24 -6.64 -3.81 -0.46
C TRP A 24 -7.68 -3.33 -1.47
N ALA A 25 -7.26 -2.82 -2.63
CA ALA A 25 -8.19 -2.46 -3.72
C ALA A 25 -8.96 -3.67 -4.26
N LEU A 26 -8.32 -4.84 -4.28
CA LEU A 26 -8.95 -6.09 -4.69
C LEU A 26 -9.93 -6.63 -3.63
N ALA A 27 -9.64 -6.39 -2.35
CA ALA A 27 -10.52 -6.71 -1.23
C ALA A 27 -11.77 -5.83 -1.17
N ALA A 28 -11.73 -4.64 -1.79
CA ALA A 28 -12.86 -3.74 -1.83
C ALA A 28 -14.09 -4.39 -2.51
N PRO A 29 -15.31 -4.06 -2.07
CA PRO A 29 -16.54 -4.56 -2.68
C PRO A 29 -16.57 -4.36 -4.21
N PRO A 30 -17.23 -5.25 -4.97
CA PRO A 30 -18.14 -6.34 -4.52
C PRO A 30 -17.48 -7.72 -4.35
N ARG A 31 -16.15 -7.85 -4.56
CA ARG A 31 -15.50 -9.15 -4.86
C ARG A 31 -15.39 -10.12 -3.67
N GLY A 32 -15.69 -9.69 -2.44
CA GLY A 32 -15.66 -10.55 -1.25
C GLY A 32 -14.28 -11.11 -0.88
N TRP A 33 -13.19 -10.65 -1.51
CA TRP A 33 -11.82 -11.13 -1.30
C TRP A 33 -11.18 -10.53 -0.03
N TRP A 34 -11.91 -10.54 1.08
CA TRP A 34 -11.48 -10.01 2.36
C TRP A 34 -10.16 -10.58 2.92
N PRO A 35 -9.72 -11.83 2.62
CA PRO A 35 -8.41 -12.32 3.08
C PRO A 35 -7.22 -11.53 2.52
N LEU A 36 -7.42 -10.74 1.46
CA LEU A 36 -6.38 -9.84 0.94
C LEU A 36 -6.09 -8.66 1.88
N LEU A 37 -6.98 -8.34 2.82
CA LEU A 37 -6.75 -7.31 3.82
C LEU A 37 -5.55 -7.62 4.73
N PRO A 38 -5.52 -8.75 5.47
CA PRO A 38 -4.35 -9.11 6.26
C PRO A 38 -3.12 -9.35 5.39
N LEU A 39 -3.27 -9.87 4.16
CA LEU A 39 -2.16 -10.02 3.22
C LEU A 39 -1.50 -8.67 2.91
N GLY A 40 -2.27 -7.64 2.59
CA GLY A 40 -1.74 -6.29 2.35
C GLY A 40 -1.04 -5.71 3.58
N VAL A 41 -1.55 -5.97 4.79
CA VAL A 41 -0.88 -5.58 6.04
C VAL A 41 0.47 -6.28 6.21
N SER A 42 0.56 -7.58 5.90
CA SER A 42 1.81 -8.33 5.95
C SER A 42 2.84 -7.79 4.95
N LEU A 43 2.41 -7.55 3.70
CA LEU A 43 3.27 -6.99 2.65
C LEU A 43 3.82 -5.60 3.03
N LEU A 44 2.94 -4.72 3.54
CA LEU A 44 3.36 -3.38 3.95
C LEU A 44 4.27 -3.44 5.19
N THR A 45 3.96 -4.28 6.17
CA THR A 45 4.82 -4.50 7.35
C THR A 45 6.24 -4.90 6.95
N LEU A 46 6.36 -5.86 6.02
CA LEU A 46 7.64 -6.29 5.47
C LEU A 46 8.37 -5.15 4.72
N ALA A 47 7.64 -4.36 3.93
CA ALA A 47 8.22 -3.22 3.22
C ALA A 47 8.80 -2.15 4.16
N LEU A 48 8.17 -1.93 5.32
CA LEU A 48 8.53 -0.87 6.29
C LEU A 48 9.58 -1.29 7.32
N ALA A 49 9.81 -2.60 7.48
CA ALA A 49 10.72 -3.16 8.47
C ALA A 49 12.14 -2.59 8.35
N GLY A 50 12.75 -2.22 9.49
CA GLY A 50 14.12 -1.69 9.54
C GLY A 50 14.34 -0.30 8.94
N ARG A 51 13.32 0.33 8.34
CA ARG A 51 13.44 1.64 7.65
C ARG A 51 13.22 2.84 8.57
N ARG A 52 13.81 3.98 8.19
CA ARG A 52 13.58 5.31 8.81
C ARG A 52 12.17 5.82 8.49
N VAL A 53 11.58 6.64 9.37
CA VAL A 53 10.22 7.21 9.23
C VAL A 53 9.99 7.86 7.86
N ARG A 54 10.93 8.67 7.36
CA ARG A 54 10.79 9.33 6.06
C ARG A 54 10.62 8.35 4.89
N SER A 55 11.34 7.22 4.90
CA SER A 55 11.17 6.17 3.88
C SER A 55 9.84 5.42 4.06
N ARG A 56 9.38 5.26 5.30
CA ARG A 56 8.08 4.64 5.59
C ARG A 56 6.93 5.47 5.05
N LEU A 57 6.98 6.79 5.20
CA LEU A 57 5.99 7.71 4.62
C LEU A 57 5.92 7.57 3.09
N GLY A 58 7.08 7.52 2.42
CA GLY A 58 7.12 7.31 0.97
C GLY A 58 6.50 5.98 0.53
N LEU A 59 6.81 4.88 1.22
CA LEU A 59 6.23 3.57 0.92
C LEU A 59 4.72 3.52 1.24
N GLY A 60 4.30 4.15 2.33
CA GLY A 60 2.88 4.31 2.65
C GLY A 60 2.12 5.11 1.59
N ALA A 61 2.74 6.17 1.04
CA ALA A 61 2.16 6.94 -0.06
C ALA A 61 1.99 6.08 -1.33
N ILE A 62 2.95 5.21 -1.64
CA ILE A 62 2.84 4.28 -2.78
C ILE A 62 1.70 3.27 -2.57
N ALA A 63 1.58 2.68 -1.36
CA ALA A 63 0.47 1.79 -1.04
C ALA A 63 -0.89 2.50 -1.11
N GLY A 64 -0.96 3.72 -0.57
CA GLY A 64 -2.15 4.57 -0.63
C GLY A 64 -2.53 4.93 -2.07
N LEU A 65 -1.56 5.29 -2.91
CA LEU A 65 -1.80 5.60 -4.32
C LEU A 65 -2.36 4.38 -5.07
N ALA A 66 -1.82 3.19 -4.84
CA ALA A 66 -2.33 1.96 -5.44
C ALA A 66 -3.76 1.63 -4.98
N LEU A 67 -4.06 1.80 -3.69
CA LEU A 67 -5.41 1.61 -3.16
C LEU A 67 -6.38 2.64 -3.74
N TYR A 68 -6.14 3.92 -3.46
CA TYR A 68 -7.05 5.02 -3.73
C TYR A 68 -7.15 5.36 -5.22
N GLY A 69 -6.04 5.30 -5.96
CA GLY A 69 -6.05 5.46 -7.41
C GLY A 69 -6.88 4.39 -8.12
N THR A 70 -7.08 3.22 -7.48
CA THR A 70 -7.93 2.15 -8.03
C THR A 70 -9.38 2.27 -7.56
N THR A 71 -9.62 2.64 -6.29
CA THR A 71 -10.96 2.56 -5.69
C THR A 71 -11.76 3.85 -5.73
N LEU A 72 -11.13 5.01 -5.91
CA LEU A 72 -11.78 6.33 -5.90
C LEU A 72 -11.92 7.05 -7.26
N PRO A 73 -11.60 6.50 -8.46
CA PRO A 73 -11.85 7.23 -9.71
C PRO A 73 -13.28 7.76 -9.87
N TRP A 74 -14.27 7.03 -9.36
CA TRP A 74 -15.68 7.46 -9.39
C TRP A 74 -15.96 8.78 -8.67
N LEU A 75 -15.09 9.24 -7.77
CA LEU A 75 -15.27 10.54 -7.11
C LEU A 75 -15.18 11.70 -8.11
N THR A 76 -14.44 11.55 -9.21
CA THR A 76 -14.35 12.61 -10.22
C THR A 76 -15.65 12.79 -10.98
N ASP A 77 -16.54 11.80 -10.98
CA ASP A 77 -17.86 11.90 -11.62
C ASP A 77 -18.77 12.91 -10.91
N PHE A 78 -18.51 13.22 -9.64
CA PHE A 78 -19.26 14.20 -8.82
C PHE A 78 -18.70 15.62 -8.86
N SER A 79 -17.56 15.84 -9.50
CA SER A 79 -16.97 17.18 -9.69
C SER A 79 -16.65 17.38 -11.16
N PRO A 80 -17.65 17.80 -11.96
CA PRO A 80 -17.39 18.25 -13.32
C PRO A 80 -16.35 19.37 -13.27
N PRO A 81 -15.42 19.45 -14.23
CA PRO A 81 -14.54 20.61 -14.34
C PRO A 81 -15.39 21.86 -14.66
N GLY A 82 -15.48 22.79 -13.71
CA GLY A 82 -16.25 24.04 -13.83
C GLY A 82 -16.87 24.47 -12.51
#